data_AF-A0A1L8TMU9-F1
#
_entry.id   AF-A0A1L8TMU9-F1
#
_cell.length_a   1.000
_cell.length_b   1.000
_cell.length_c   1.000
_cell.angle_alpha   90.00
_cell.angle_beta   90.00
_cell.angle_gamma   90.00
#
_symmetry.space_group_name_H-M   'P 1'
#
loop_
_entity.id
_entity.type
_entity.pdbx_description
1 polymer ?
#
loop_
_entity_poly.entity_id
_entity_poly.type
_entity_poly.pdbx_seq_one_letter_code
_entity_poly.pdbx_strand_id
1 'polypeptide(L)'
;MFKEEFIMPWNMQDYPVSMKNLDPLIRKKAIDIANALLVDGYPDNRAIPIATSQAEKWYTAASPTEKKAFQQTPVPQKTDPHEKNKHAQKLMNADILLKYENNHWSVISDGGTHASETFDKKEAAIKRAKEIAKNKQSSVKIYKKDGTLQQTHNYLNF
;
A
#
# COMPACT_ATOMS: atom_id res chain seq x y z
N MET A 1 28.01 3.42 -3.69
CA MET A 1 26.74 2.65 -3.74
C MET A 1 25.76 3.37 -2.85
N PHE A 2 24.91 4.23 -3.41
CA PHE A 2 24.01 5.09 -2.66
C PHE A 2 22.66 4.38 -2.49
N LYS A 3 22.26 4.14 -1.23
CA LYS A 3 20.95 3.62 -0.85
C LYS A 3 20.00 4.82 -0.76
N GLU A 4 18.91 4.84 -1.53
CA GLU A 4 17.90 5.90 -1.50
C GLU A 4 16.67 5.42 -0.71
N GLU A 5 16.43 6.09 0.42
CA GLU A 5 15.47 5.74 1.48
C GLU A 5 14.03 6.12 1.10
N PHE A 6 13.05 5.22 1.29
CA PHE A 6 11.61 5.47 1.16
C PHE A 6 11.18 6.26 2.36
N ILE A 7 11.41 7.56 2.25
CA ILE A 7 11.07 8.46 3.31
C ILE A 7 9.57 8.38 3.55
N MET A 8 9.12 7.94 4.73
CA MET A 8 7.69 7.99 5.09
C MET A 8 7.19 9.40 4.75
N PRO A 9 6.24 9.58 3.82
CA PRO A 9 5.92 10.93 3.37
C PRO A 9 5.37 11.78 4.51
N TRP A 10 4.76 11.12 5.51
CA TRP A 10 4.18 11.79 6.66
C TRP A 10 4.77 11.29 7.99
N ASN A 11 4.96 12.23 8.91
CA ASN A 11 5.27 12.00 10.32
C ASN A 11 4.48 12.99 11.19
N MET A 12 4.67 12.98 12.50
CA MET A 12 3.91 13.88 13.40
C MET A 12 4.29 15.37 13.28
N GLN A 13 5.34 15.71 12.55
CA GLN A 13 5.77 17.10 12.29
C GLN A 13 5.35 17.59 10.90
N ASP A 14 5.22 16.69 9.94
CA ASP A 14 4.89 16.96 8.55
C ASP A 14 3.88 15.92 8.06
N TYR A 15 2.61 16.30 8.09
CA TYR A 15 1.44 15.48 7.80
C TYR A 15 0.46 16.27 6.94
N PRO A 16 -0.50 15.60 6.27
CA PRO A 16 -1.48 16.27 5.42
C PRO A 16 -2.31 17.29 6.19
N VAL A 17 -2.64 18.42 5.56
CA VAL A 17 -3.44 19.50 6.18
C VAL A 17 -4.78 18.98 6.72
N SER A 18 -5.38 17.98 6.08
CA SER A 18 -6.62 17.33 6.54
C SER A 18 -6.49 16.68 7.92
N MET A 19 -5.28 16.31 8.35
CA MET A 19 -5.01 15.69 9.65
C MET A 19 -4.69 16.70 10.76
N LYS A 20 -4.55 18.00 10.45
CA LYS A 20 -4.11 19.05 11.39
C LYS A 20 -5.01 19.22 12.61
N ASN A 21 -6.30 18.95 12.48
CA ASN A 21 -7.28 19.14 13.54
C ASN A 21 -7.66 17.82 14.25
N LEU A 22 -7.02 16.70 13.89
CA LEU A 22 -7.22 15.42 14.56
C LEU A 22 -6.54 15.41 15.92
N ASP A 23 -7.09 14.66 16.88
CA ASP A 23 -6.42 14.33 18.13
C ASP A 23 -5.01 13.74 17.85
N PRO A 24 -3.97 14.07 18.62
CA PRO A 24 -2.61 13.59 18.37
C PRO A 24 -2.48 12.07 18.24
N LEU A 25 -3.24 11.30 19.02
CA LEU A 25 -3.20 9.83 18.94
C LEU A 25 -3.89 9.31 17.68
N ILE A 26 -5.02 9.91 17.30
CA ILE A 26 -5.72 9.61 16.03
C ILE A 26 -4.82 9.96 14.85
N ARG A 27 -4.17 11.13 14.87
CA ARG A 27 -3.23 11.56 13.83
C ARG A 27 -2.06 10.60 13.68
N LYS A 28 -1.44 10.20 14.79
CA LYS A 28 -0.35 9.22 14.78
C LYS A 28 -0.80 7.91 14.12
N LYS A 29 -2.00 7.43 14.46
CA LYS A 29 -2.57 6.21 13.88
C LYS A 29 -2.92 6.36 12.41
N ALA A 30 -3.44 7.52 12.01
CA ALA A 30 -3.74 7.84 10.63
C ALA A 30 -2.46 7.87 9.79
N ILE A 31 -1.38 8.50 10.27
CA ILE A 31 -0.09 8.51 9.58
C ILE A 31 0.48 7.10 9.39
N ASP A 32 0.44 6.28 10.45
CA ASP A 32 0.86 4.86 10.42
C ASP A 32 0.14 4.08 9.31
N ILE A 33 -1.19 4.14 9.30
CA ILE A 33 -2.02 3.45 8.29
C ILE A 33 -1.81 4.06 6.90
N ALA A 34 -1.74 5.38 6.78
CA ALA A 34 -1.64 6.05 5.49
C ALA A 34 -0.30 5.74 4.82
N ASN A 35 0.79 5.73 5.60
CA ASN A 35 2.10 5.31 5.11
C ASN A 35 2.10 3.83 4.66
N ALA A 36 1.43 2.93 5.40
CA ALA A 36 1.27 1.54 4.96
C ALA A 36 0.48 1.43 3.64
N LEU A 37 -0.60 2.19 3.49
CA LEU A 37 -1.38 2.24 2.25
C LEU A 37 -0.55 2.77 1.07
N LEU A 38 0.33 3.74 1.29
CA LEU A 38 1.22 4.26 0.25
C LEU A 38 2.26 3.22 -0.18
N VAL A 39 2.79 2.44 0.77
CA VAL A 39 3.66 1.29 0.47
C VAL A 39 2.91 0.27 -0.39
N ASP A 40 1.63 0.03 -0.09
CA ASP A 40 0.74 -0.82 -0.90
C ASP A 40 0.33 -0.19 -2.25
N GLY A 41 0.76 1.05 -2.51
CA GLY A 41 0.55 1.76 -3.76
C GLY A 41 -0.79 2.48 -3.89
N TYR A 42 -1.48 2.73 -2.77
CA TYR A 42 -2.64 3.63 -2.78
C TYR A 42 -2.17 5.07 -2.99
N PRO A 43 -2.84 5.86 -3.85
CA PRO A 43 -2.53 7.28 -3.98
C PRO A 43 -2.93 8.05 -2.71
N ASP A 44 -2.24 9.16 -2.43
CA ASP A 44 -2.47 10.02 -1.25
C ASP A 44 -3.95 10.37 -1.04
N ASN A 45 -4.64 10.75 -2.13
CA ASN A 45 -6.05 11.13 -2.11
C ASN A 45 -7.00 10.00 -1.67
N ARG A 46 -6.54 8.74 -1.67
CA ARG A 46 -7.28 7.57 -1.16
C ARG A 46 -6.71 7.10 0.17
N ALA A 47 -5.38 7.05 0.29
CA ALA A 47 -4.70 6.62 1.51
C ALA A 47 -5.08 7.50 2.71
N ILE A 48 -5.06 8.83 2.55
CA ILE A 48 -5.34 9.81 3.62
C ILE A 48 -6.76 9.64 4.21
N PRO A 49 -7.85 9.68 3.42
CA PRO A 49 -9.20 9.54 3.99
C PRO A 49 -9.48 8.14 4.54
N ILE A 50 -8.96 7.08 3.90
CA ILE A 50 -9.09 5.71 4.41
C ILE A 50 -8.40 5.60 5.78
N ALA A 51 -7.16 6.06 5.87
CA ALA A 51 -6.39 6.00 7.10
C ALA A 51 -7.00 6.84 8.22
N THR A 52 -7.49 8.03 7.92
CA THR A 52 -8.20 8.88 8.89
C THR A 52 -9.44 8.17 9.43
N SER A 53 -10.27 7.60 8.56
CA SER A 53 -11.48 6.87 8.97
C SER A 53 -11.15 5.63 9.81
N GLN A 54 -10.12 4.88 9.44
CA GLN A 54 -9.69 3.70 10.21
C GLN A 54 -9.10 4.08 11.57
N ALA A 55 -8.34 5.17 11.63
CA ALA A 55 -7.76 5.68 12.88
C ALA A 55 -8.84 6.15 13.86
N GLU A 56 -9.87 6.85 13.38
CA GLU A 56 -11.02 7.25 14.21
C GLU A 56 -11.79 6.05 14.73
N LYS A 57 -12.10 5.06 13.87
CA LYS A 57 -12.75 3.82 14.27
C LYS A 57 -11.96 3.09 15.34
N TRP A 58 -10.66 2.91 15.12
CA TRP A 58 -9.77 2.31 16.11
C TRP A 58 -9.80 3.11 17.42
N TYR A 59 -9.73 4.43 17.38
CA TYR A 59 -9.75 5.25 18.60
C TYR A 59 -11.08 5.12 19.35
N THR A 60 -12.21 4.97 18.68
CA THR A 60 -13.49 4.75 19.36
C THR A 60 -13.62 3.34 19.96
N ALA A 61 -13.04 2.33 19.32
CA ALA A 61 -13.17 0.93 19.73
C ALA A 61 -12.08 0.47 20.72
N ALA A 62 -10.87 1.04 20.66
CA ALA A 62 -9.73 0.62 21.44
C ALA A 62 -9.89 0.95 22.93
N SER A 63 -9.45 0.02 23.78
CA SER A 63 -9.39 0.20 25.23
C SER A 63 -8.36 1.27 25.63
N PRO A 64 -8.46 1.84 26.85
CA PRO A 64 -7.46 2.79 27.35
C PRO A 64 -6.03 2.22 27.36
N THR A 65 -5.89 0.91 27.63
CA THR A 65 -4.60 0.22 27.64
C THR A 65 -3.98 0.16 26.24
N GLU A 66 -4.77 -0.20 25.22
CA GLU A 66 -4.31 -0.24 23.82
C GLU A 66 -3.92 1.14 23.31
N LYS A 67 -4.72 2.17 23.66
CA LYS A 67 -4.40 3.57 23.34
C LYS A 67 -3.08 4.00 23.96
N LYS A 68 -2.86 3.69 25.24
CA LYS A 68 -1.62 4.03 25.95
C LYS A 68 -0.41 3.29 25.39
N ALA A 69 -0.56 2.01 25.05
CA ALA A 69 0.49 1.23 24.39
C ALA A 69 0.84 1.83 23.02
N PHE A 70 -0.15 2.16 22.20
CA PHE A 70 0.08 2.79 20.90
C PHE A 70 0.64 4.21 21.03
N GLN A 71 0.30 4.96 22.07
CA GLN A 71 0.90 6.26 22.34
C GLN A 71 2.42 6.15 22.57
N GLN A 72 2.86 5.10 23.27
CA GLN A 72 4.24 4.84 23.63
C GLN A 72 5.10 4.25 22.49
N THR A 73 4.49 3.77 21.41
CA THR A 73 5.29 3.29 20.25
C THR A 73 6.13 4.42 19.67
N PRO A 74 7.26 4.11 19.01
CA PRO A 74 7.99 5.09 18.23
C PRO A 74 7.04 5.81 17.25
N VAL A 75 7.22 7.12 17.12
CA VAL A 75 6.48 7.90 16.13
C VAL A 75 6.92 7.41 14.73
N PRO A 76 5.99 7.21 13.78
CA PRO A 76 6.37 6.91 12.40
C PRO A 76 7.41 7.92 11.91
N GLN A 77 8.61 7.45 11.57
CA GLN A 77 9.70 8.33 11.20
C GLN A 77 9.86 8.36 9.70
N LYS A 78 10.17 9.55 9.19
CA LYS A 78 10.55 9.76 7.80
C LYS A 78 11.75 8.93 7.35
N THR A 79 12.51 8.35 8.27
CA THR A 79 13.72 7.56 7.98
C THR A 79 13.52 6.06 8.21
N ASP A 80 12.27 5.60 8.42
CA ASP A 80 11.99 4.16 8.52
C ASP A 80 12.40 3.46 7.19
N PRO A 81 13.21 2.39 7.23
CA PRO A 81 13.93 1.91 6.04
C PRO A 81 13.05 1.12 5.08
N HIS A 82 12.72 1.71 3.93
CA HIS A 82 12.20 1.03 2.72
C HIS A 82 12.79 1.74 1.46
N GLU A 83 12.57 1.37 0.18
CA GLU A 83 13.29 1.96 -1.00
C GLU A 83 12.51 2.96 -1.91
N LYS A 84 12.81 4.28 -1.93
CA LYS A 84 12.17 5.22 -2.88
C LYS A 84 12.87 5.18 -4.25
N ASN A 85 12.28 4.46 -5.19
CA ASN A 85 12.72 4.46 -6.59
C ASN A 85 11.85 5.45 -7.41
N LYS A 86 12.37 6.20 -8.39
CA LYS A 86 11.51 6.89 -9.39
C LYS A 86 10.66 5.89 -10.20
N HIS A 87 11.07 4.62 -10.24
CA HIS A 87 10.19 3.52 -10.62
C HIS A 87 9.00 3.36 -9.67
N ALA A 88 9.09 3.68 -8.37
CA ALA A 88 8.00 3.49 -7.41
C ALA A 88 6.74 4.30 -7.77
N GLN A 89 6.86 5.57 -8.20
CA GLN A 89 5.69 6.31 -8.75
C GLN A 89 5.17 5.67 -10.04
N LYS A 90 6.06 5.20 -10.92
CA LYS A 90 5.67 4.44 -12.12
C LYS A 90 4.96 3.13 -11.75
N LEU A 91 5.36 2.48 -10.66
CA LEU A 91 4.82 1.23 -10.11
C LEU A 91 3.50 1.44 -9.35
N MET A 92 3.28 2.63 -8.80
CA MET A 92 2.02 3.01 -8.15
C MET A 92 0.87 3.00 -9.14
N ASN A 93 1.09 3.49 -10.37
CA ASN A 93 0.09 3.47 -11.44
C ASN A 93 0.29 2.32 -12.45
N ALA A 94 1.30 1.46 -12.23
CA ALA A 94 1.58 0.36 -13.13
C ALA A 94 0.44 -0.66 -13.13
N ASP A 95 0.28 -1.31 -14.27
CA ASP A 95 -0.55 -2.49 -14.37
C ASP A 95 -0.03 -3.57 -13.40
N ILE A 96 -0.94 -4.35 -12.85
CA ILE A 96 -0.59 -5.54 -12.08
C ILE A 96 -0.42 -6.71 -13.05
N LEU A 97 0.66 -7.46 -12.92
CA LEU A 97 0.89 -8.70 -13.63
C LEU A 97 0.70 -9.85 -12.64
N LEU A 98 -0.14 -10.82 -13.02
CA LEU A 98 -0.26 -12.08 -12.30
C LEU A 98 0.43 -13.18 -13.11
N LYS A 99 1.60 -13.62 -12.66
CA LYS A 99 2.45 -14.63 -13.34
C LYS A 99 2.59 -15.88 -12.50
N TYR A 100 2.96 -16.99 -13.13
CA TYR A 100 3.33 -18.22 -12.42
C TYR A 100 4.83 -18.43 -12.53
N GLU A 101 5.54 -18.32 -11.42
CA GLU A 101 7.01 -18.37 -11.35
C GLU A 101 7.42 -19.13 -10.08
N ASN A 102 8.51 -19.90 -10.13
CA ASN A 102 9.02 -20.66 -8.98
C ASN A 102 7.96 -21.52 -8.28
N ASN A 103 7.06 -22.16 -9.04
CA ASN A 103 5.93 -22.95 -8.53
C ASN A 103 4.83 -22.19 -7.75
N HIS A 104 4.85 -20.85 -7.74
CA HIS A 104 3.82 -20.03 -7.11
C HIS A 104 3.23 -19.01 -8.09
N TRP A 105 2.04 -18.52 -7.78
CA TRP A 105 1.42 -17.39 -8.46
C TRP A 105 1.92 -16.09 -7.83
N SER A 106 2.65 -15.30 -8.61
CA SER A 106 3.25 -14.03 -8.22
C SER A 106 2.40 -12.86 -8.69
N VAL A 107 2.02 -11.99 -7.77
CA VAL A 107 1.44 -10.68 -8.07
C VAL A 107 2.59 -9.67 -8.11
N ILE A 108 2.79 -9.00 -9.24
CA ILE A 108 3.89 -8.05 -9.43
C ILE A 108 3.40 -6.81 -10.17
N SER A 109 3.94 -5.63 -9.87
CA SER A 109 3.63 -4.43 -10.64
C SER A 109 4.45 -4.41 -11.93
N ASP A 110 3.90 -3.93 -13.03
CA ASP A 110 4.58 -3.85 -14.34
C ASP A 110 5.82 -2.95 -14.25
N GLY A 111 6.99 -3.51 -14.59
CA GLY A 111 8.30 -2.89 -14.37
C GLY A 111 8.89 -3.07 -12.97
N GLY A 112 8.25 -3.86 -12.10
CA GLY A 112 8.75 -4.26 -10.78
C GLY A 112 9.66 -5.48 -10.87
N THR A 113 10.61 -5.60 -9.94
CA THR A 113 11.59 -6.72 -9.89
C THR A 113 11.22 -7.82 -8.90
N HIS A 114 10.30 -7.54 -7.97
CA HIS A 114 9.87 -8.46 -6.93
C HIS A 114 8.36 -8.56 -6.88
N ALA A 115 7.85 -9.77 -6.61
CA ALA A 115 6.44 -9.98 -6.35
C ALA A 115 6.04 -9.23 -5.08
N SER A 116 4.89 -8.54 -5.12
CA SER A 116 4.27 -7.98 -3.92
C SER A 116 3.81 -9.08 -2.99
N GLU A 117 3.22 -10.14 -3.56
CA GLU A 117 2.73 -11.32 -2.84
C GLU A 117 2.78 -12.57 -3.75
N THR A 118 2.91 -13.74 -3.14
CA THR A 118 2.89 -15.05 -3.82
C THR A 118 1.82 -15.97 -3.25
N PHE A 119 1.23 -16.82 -4.08
CA PHE A 119 0.13 -17.71 -3.71
C PHE A 119 0.27 -19.10 -4.34
N ASP A 120 -0.19 -20.15 -3.66
CA ASP A 120 -0.25 -21.49 -4.25
C ASP A 120 -1.42 -21.65 -5.21
N LYS A 121 -2.54 -20.97 -4.91
CA LYS A 121 -3.80 -21.08 -5.65
C LYS A 121 -4.01 -19.87 -6.56
N LYS A 122 -4.34 -20.14 -7.82
CA LYS A 122 -4.54 -19.12 -8.84
C LYS A 122 -5.69 -18.18 -8.48
N GLU A 123 -6.77 -18.72 -7.93
CA GLU A 123 -7.98 -17.98 -7.59
C GLU A 123 -7.71 -16.91 -6.52
N ALA A 124 -6.92 -17.27 -5.50
CA ALA A 124 -6.50 -16.33 -4.45
C ALA A 124 -5.64 -15.21 -5.03
N ALA A 125 -4.70 -15.56 -5.90
CA ALA A 125 -3.81 -14.62 -6.55
C ALA A 125 -4.58 -13.67 -7.50
N ILE A 126 -5.56 -14.17 -8.26
CA ILE A 126 -6.45 -13.36 -9.10
C ILE A 126 -7.24 -12.37 -8.25
N LYS A 127 -7.81 -12.82 -7.13
CA LYS A 127 -8.58 -11.95 -6.22
C LYS A 127 -7.70 -10.80 -5.72
N ARG A 128 -6.49 -11.11 -5.25
CA ARG A 128 -5.54 -10.11 -4.75
C ARG A 128 -5.08 -9.15 -5.85
N ALA A 129 -4.71 -9.66 -7.02
CA ALA A 129 -4.24 -8.84 -8.14
C ALA A 129 -5.32 -7.86 -8.61
N LYS A 130 -6.60 -8.28 -8.66
CA LYS A 130 -7.74 -7.40 -8.98
C LYS A 130 -7.98 -6.33 -7.93
N GLU A 131 -7.86 -6.68 -6.65
CA GLU A 131 -8.00 -5.73 -5.54
C GLU A 131 -6.94 -4.63 -5.65
N ILE A 132 -5.67 -5.02 -5.82
CA ILE A 132 -4.56 -4.07 -5.97
C ILE A 132 -4.76 -3.19 -7.21
N ALA A 133 -5.10 -3.77 -8.37
CA ALA A 133 -5.32 -2.99 -9.59
C ALA A 133 -6.49 -2.00 -9.44
N LYS A 134 -7.58 -2.38 -8.77
CA LYS A 134 -8.70 -1.48 -8.48
C LYS A 134 -8.29 -0.32 -7.56
N ASN A 135 -7.45 -0.58 -6.57
CA ASN A 135 -6.97 0.44 -5.65
C ASN A 135 -6.00 1.42 -6.31
N LYS A 136 -5.15 0.90 -7.21
CA LYS A 136 -4.23 1.67 -8.05
C LYS A 136 -4.90 2.38 -9.23
N GLN A 137 -6.19 2.09 -9.48
CA GLN A 137 -6.88 2.50 -10.70
C GLN A 137 -6.10 2.12 -11.97
N SER A 138 -5.51 0.92 -11.98
CA SER A 138 -4.72 0.39 -13.09
C SER A 138 -5.36 -0.87 -13.67
N SER A 139 -4.72 -1.48 -14.67
CA SER A 139 -5.18 -2.76 -15.19
C SER A 139 -4.50 -3.93 -14.48
N VAL A 140 -5.07 -5.12 -14.57
CA VAL A 140 -4.38 -6.38 -14.24
C VAL A 140 -4.32 -7.28 -15.46
N LYS A 141 -3.11 -7.75 -15.79
CA LYS A 141 -2.81 -8.75 -16.82
C LYS A 141 -2.60 -10.10 -16.15
N ILE A 142 -3.50 -11.03 -16.41
CA ILE A 142 -3.46 -12.40 -15.87
C ILE A 142 -2.81 -13.30 -16.92
N TYR A 143 -1.74 -13.98 -16.55
CA TYR A 143 -1.04 -14.92 -17.41
C TYR A 143 -1.39 -16.37 -17.07
N LYS A 144 -1.19 -17.29 -18.02
CA LYS A 144 -1.21 -18.73 -17.80
C LYS A 144 0.13 -19.21 -17.25
N LYS A 145 0.21 -20.49 -16.86
CA LYS A 145 1.47 -21.11 -16.39
C LYS A 145 2.56 -21.14 -17.47
N ASP A 146 2.17 -21.17 -18.74
CA ASP A 146 3.08 -21.12 -19.89
C ASP A 146 3.56 -19.70 -20.23
N GLY A 147 3.16 -18.68 -19.46
CA GLY A 147 3.54 -17.28 -19.67
C GLY A 147 2.71 -16.56 -20.74
N THR A 148 1.72 -17.21 -21.38
CA THR A 148 0.82 -16.52 -22.33
C THR A 148 -0.20 -15.66 -21.60
N LEU A 149 -0.51 -14.48 -22.15
CA LEU A 149 -1.55 -13.61 -21.60
C LEU A 149 -2.91 -14.31 -21.70
N GLN A 150 -3.57 -14.50 -20.58
CA GLN A 150 -4.90 -15.10 -20.52
C GLN A 150 -5.99 -14.03 -20.61
N GLN A 151 -5.89 -12.98 -19.79
CA GLN A 151 -6.94 -12.00 -19.63
C GLN A 151 -6.40 -10.67 -19.11
N THR A 152 -7.05 -9.57 -19.49
CA THR A 152 -6.80 -8.25 -18.91
C THR A 152 -8.09 -7.71 -18.29
N HIS A 153 -8.01 -7.12 -17.10
CA HIS A 153 -9.10 -6.34 -16.51
C HIS A 153 -8.64 -4.91 -16.31
N ASN A 154 -9.47 -3.94 -16.69
CA ASN A 154 -9.16 -2.53 -16.59
C ASN A 154 -10.01 -1.88 -15.50
N TYR A 155 -9.39 -1.10 -14.61
CA TYR A 155 -10.05 -0.38 -13.52
C TYR A 155 -9.78 1.14 -13.58
N LEU A 156 -9.46 1.66 -14.76
CA LEU A 156 -9.38 3.11 -15.02
C LEU A 156 -10.78 3.73 -14.93
N ASN A 157 -10.90 4.86 -14.22
CA ASN A 157 -12.10 5.69 -14.27
C ASN A 157 -11.87 6.79 -15.31
N PHE A 158 -12.77 6.90 -16.29
CA PHE A 158 -12.76 7.94 -17.33
C PHE A 158 -13.56 9.16 -16.90
#